data_AF-A0A9P8F0V2-F1
#
_entry.id   AF-A0A9P8F0V2-F1
#
_cell.length_a   1.000
_cell.length_b   1.000
_cell.length_c   1.000
_cell.angle_alpha   90.00
_cell.angle_beta   90.00
_cell.angle_gamma   90.00
#
_symmetry.space_group_name_H-M   'P 1'
#
loop_
_entity.id
_entity.type
_entity.pdbx_description
1 polymer ?
#
loop_
_entity_poly.entity_id
_entity_poly.type
_entity_poly.pdbx_seq_one_letter_code
_entity_poly.pdbx_strand_id
1 'polypeptide(L)'
;MPGILPMKVIKVGSSSQSRIAQACDRCRSKKIRCDGIRPSCSQCTSVGFECKTSDKLSRRAFPRGYTESLEERVRSLEAEVRELKELLDEKDEKIDMLSKLHSASSQSAFQNSPRRPSTDTPA
;
A
#
# COMPACT_ATOMS: atom_id res chain seq x y z
N MET A 1 -16.91 10.67 12.48
CA MET A 1 -17.22 11.75 11.52
C MET A 1 -16.02 12.68 11.44
N PRO A 2 -15.25 12.71 10.35
CA PRO A 2 -14.02 13.50 10.31
C PRO A 2 -14.36 14.99 10.15
N GLY A 3 -13.81 15.80 11.06
CA GLY A 3 -14.09 17.21 11.22
C GLY A 3 -13.59 18.09 10.07
N ILE A 4 -14.45 19.02 9.65
CA ILE A 4 -14.13 20.10 8.73
C ILE A 4 -13.25 21.11 9.49
N LEU A 5 -11.96 21.14 9.16
CA LEU A 5 -11.08 22.24 9.55
C LEU A 5 -11.45 23.49 8.72
N PRO A 6 -11.78 24.63 9.34
CA PRO A 6 -12.06 25.86 8.60
C PRO A 6 -10.77 26.42 8.00
N MET A 7 -10.72 26.56 6.66
CA MET A 7 -9.53 27.10 5.97
C MET A 7 -9.33 28.60 6.24
N LYS A 8 -8.06 29.00 6.34
CA LYS A 8 -7.57 30.36 6.63
C LYS A 8 -7.89 31.33 5.48
N VAL A 9 -8.76 32.31 5.73
CA VAL A 9 -8.99 33.47 4.85
C VAL A 9 -7.85 34.46 5.07
N ILE A 10 -7.13 34.84 4.00
CA ILE A 10 -6.07 35.86 4.08
C ILE A 10 -6.73 37.23 3.85
N LYS A 11 -6.84 38.05 4.89
CA LYS A 11 -7.30 39.43 4.81
C LYS A 11 -6.13 40.33 4.43
N VAL A 12 -6.05 40.76 3.16
CA VAL A 12 -5.07 41.75 2.71
C VAL A 12 -5.72 43.14 2.80
N GLY A 13 -5.02 44.10 3.41
CA GLY A 13 -5.56 45.43 3.77
C GLY A 13 -6.07 46.28 2.60
N SER A 14 -6.95 47.22 2.98
CA SER A 14 -7.54 48.37 2.26
C SER A 14 -8.51 48.16 1.09
N SER A 15 -8.83 46.93 0.67
CA SER A 15 -10.01 46.69 -0.19
C SER A 15 -10.81 45.49 0.32
N SER A 16 -12.13 45.61 0.34
CA SER A 16 -13.10 44.58 0.78
C SER A 16 -13.14 43.34 -0.13
N GLN A 17 -12.09 43.06 -0.91
CA GLN A 17 -11.96 41.86 -1.71
C GLN A 17 -11.28 40.76 -0.88
N SER A 18 -12.10 39.89 -0.28
CA SER A 18 -11.63 38.63 0.28
C SER A 18 -10.97 37.79 -0.81
N ARG A 19 -9.63 37.71 -0.81
CA ARG A 19 -8.90 36.81 -1.71
C ARG A 19 -8.90 35.40 -1.08
N ILE A 20 -9.39 34.42 -1.83
CA ILE A 20 -9.35 33.02 -1.40
C ILE A 20 -7.87 32.57 -1.33
N ALA A 21 -7.48 31.91 -0.24
CA ALA A 21 -6.11 31.41 -0.09
C ALA A 21 -5.80 30.24 -1.04
N GLN A 22 -6.84 29.52 -1.49
CA GLN A 22 -6.69 28.31 -2.29
C GLN A 22 -7.79 28.17 -3.35
N ALA A 23 -7.37 28.17 -4.61
CA ALA A 23 -8.20 27.74 -5.73
C ALA A 23 -8.42 26.21 -5.72
N CYS A 24 -9.55 25.75 -6.25
CA CYS A 24 -9.83 24.32 -6.44
C CYS A 24 -8.90 23.69 -7.49
N ASP A 25 -8.83 22.37 -7.54
CA ASP A 25 -7.89 21.62 -8.37
C ASP A 25 -8.10 21.92 -9.87
N ARG A 26 -9.35 21.96 -10.34
CA ARG A 26 -9.65 22.27 -11.73
C ARG A 26 -9.26 23.69 -12.13
N CYS A 27 -9.59 24.69 -11.31
CA CYS A 27 -9.20 26.07 -11.58
C CYS A 27 -7.68 26.25 -11.57
N ARG A 28 -6.98 25.53 -10.69
CA ARG A 28 -5.50 25.47 -10.69
C ARG A 28 -4.97 24.88 -11.99
N SER A 29 -5.44 23.69 -12.39
CA SER A 29 -4.98 23.03 -13.62
C SER A 29 -5.25 23.85 -14.87
N LYS A 30 -6.40 24.52 -14.93
CA LYS A 30 -6.79 25.39 -16.06
C LYS A 30 -6.20 26.81 -15.96
N LYS A 31 -5.50 27.14 -14.88
CA LYS A 31 -4.94 28.48 -14.60
C LYS A 31 -5.98 29.60 -14.70
N ILE A 32 -7.21 29.35 -14.25
CA ILE A 32 -8.31 30.32 -14.23
C ILE A 32 -8.63 30.78 -12.80
N ARG A 33 -9.30 31.93 -12.68
CA ARG A 33 -9.71 32.48 -11.38
C ARG A 33 -10.73 31.55 -10.71
N CYS A 34 -10.51 31.27 -9.43
CA CYS A 34 -11.44 30.51 -8.60
C CYS A 34 -12.07 31.44 -7.57
N ASP A 35 -13.40 31.49 -7.54
CA ASP A 35 -14.15 32.33 -6.59
C ASP A 35 -14.22 31.72 -5.20
N GLY A 36 -13.88 30.42 -5.06
CA GLY A 36 -13.72 29.77 -3.77
C GLY A 36 -15.03 29.47 -3.03
N ILE A 37 -16.18 29.68 -3.66
CA ILE A 37 -17.50 29.29 -3.14
C ILE A 37 -17.51 27.77 -2.86
N ARG A 38 -18.19 27.36 -1.78
CA ARG A 38 -18.37 25.96 -1.37
C ARG A 38 -19.87 25.64 -1.34
N PRO A 39 -20.30 24.43 -1.76
CA PRO A 39 -19.49 23.24 -2.06
C PRO A 39 -18.79 23.25 -3.44
N SER A 40 -19.23 24.07 -4.39
CA SER A 40 -18.62 24.19 -5.72
C SER A 40 -18.41 25.65 -6.13
N CYS A 41 -17.27 25.96 -6.78
CA CYS A 41 -17.04 27.30 -7.32
C CYS A 41 -17.81 27.50 -8.63
N SER A 42 -18.13 28.76 -8.97
CA SER A 42 -18.93 29.13 -10.15
C SER A 42 -18.41 28.52 -11.45
N GLN A 43 -17.09 28.47 -11.62
CA GLN A 43 -16.43 27.90 -12.81
C GLN A 43 -16.55 26.38 -12.91
N CYS A 44 -16.70 25.68 -11.78
CA CYS A 44 -16.92 24.24 -11.75
C CYS A 44 -18.41 23.93 -11.90
N THR A 45 -19.28 24.73 -11.27
CA THR A 45 -20.73 24.61 -11.41
C THR A 45 -21.17 24.82 -12.86
N SER A 46 -20.62 25.82 -13.56
CA SER A 46 -20.98 26.13 -14.94
C SER A 46 -20.69 25.01 -15.94
N VAL A 47 -19.75 24.13 -15.63
CA VAL A 47 -19.40 22.99 -16.48
C VAL A 47 -19.87 21.65 -15.93
N GLY A 48 -20.56 21.64 -14.78
CA GLY A 48 -20.97 20.42 -14.09
C GLY A 48 -19.80 19.56 -13.60
N PHE A 49 -18.63 20.14 -13.31
CA PHE A 49 -17.44 19.40 -12.88
C PHE A 49 -17.32 19.35 -11.37
N GLU A 50 -16.81 18.23 -10.85
CA GLU A 50 -16.61 18.04 -9.43
C GLU A 50 -15.56 19.02 -8.85
N CYS A 51 -16.00 19.92 -7.98
CA CYS A 51 -15.15 20.97 -7.41
C CYS A 51 -14.37 20.47 -6.18
N LYS A 52 -13.26 19.77 -6.41
CA LYS A 52 -12.35 19.33 -5.35
C LYS A 52 -11.26 20.34 -5.06
N THR A 53 -10.95 20.51 -3.78
CA THR A 53 -9.80 21.29 -3.31
C THR A 53 -8.88 20.31 -2.60
N SER A 54 -7.90 19.75 -3.29
CA SER A 54 -6.94 18.86 -2.69
C SER A 54 -6.00 19.65 -1.76
N ASP A 55 -5.91 19.23 -0.49
CA ASP A 55 -4.88 19.70 0.42
C ASP A 55 -3.58 18.90 0.21
N LYS A 56 -3.12 18.85 -1.05
CA LYS A 56 -1.87 18.18 -1.42
C LYS A 56 -0.69 19.13 -1.54
N LEU A 57 -0.81 20.33 -0.97
CA LEU A 57 0.36 21.11 -0.64
C LEU A 57 0.32 21.40 0.85
N SER A 58 0.56 20.33 1.63
CA SER A 58 1.27 20.46 2.90
C SER A 58 2.51 21.29 2.62
N ARG A 59 2.39 22.62 2.75
CA ARG A 59 3.49 23.59 2.72
C ARG A 59 4.31 23.50 4.02
N ARG A 60 4.28 22.36 4.72
CA ARG A 60 5.44 21.98 5.51
C ARG A 60 6.46 21.57 4.46
N ALA A 61 7.32 22.50 4.08
CA ALA A 61 8.51 22.17 3.32
C ALA A 61 9.12 20.96 4.02
N PHE A 62 8.99 19.78 3.41
CA PHE A 62 9.61 18.60 3.95
C PHE A 62 11.11 18.92 4.03
N PRO A 63 11.80 18.61 5.15
CA PRO A 63 13.23 18.86 5.26
C PRO A 63 13.92 18.33 4.00
N ARG A 64 14.88 19.09 3.45
CA ARG A 64 15.71 18.58 2.35
C ARG A 64 16.30 17.24 2.80
N GLY A 65 16.03 16.16 2.06
CA GLY A 65 16.42 14.79 2.44
C GLY A 65 15.29 13.90 2.99
N TYR A 66 14.10 14.43 3.30
CA TYR A 66 12.98 13.56 3.73
C TYR A 66 12.53 12.61 2.61
N THR A 67 12.43 13.11 1.38
CA THR A 67 12.12 12.27 0.21
C THR A 67 13.23 11.25 -0.03
N GLU A 68 14.49 11.65 0.08
CA GLU A 68 15.65 10.76 -0.10
C GLU A 68 15.71 9.65 0.96
N SER A 69 15.49 9.98 2.24
CA SER A 69 15.41 8.97 3.30
C SER A 69 14.21 8.03 3.14
N LEU A 70 13.07 8.52 2.62
CA LEU A 70 11.95 7.65 2.28
C LEU A 70 12.29 6.71 1.13
N GLU A 71 12.92 7.23 0.07
CA GLU A 71 13.37 6.42 -1.08
C GLU A 71 14.40 5.37 -0.65
N GLU A 72 15.35 5.72 0.22
CA GLU A 72 16.33 4.79 0.78
C GLU A 72 15.66 3.70 1.62
N ARG A 73 14.70 4.09 2.48
CA ARG A 73 13.94 3.12 3.27
C ARG A 73 13.12 2.18 2.40
N VAL A 74 12.52 2.68 1.31
CA VAL A 74 11.81 1.84 0.34
C VAL A 74 12.78 0.85 -0.31
N ARG A 75 13.95 1.31 -0.80
CA ARG A 75 14.98 0.42 -1.39
C ARG A 75 15.43 -0.67 -0.42
N SER A 76 15.65 -0.30 0.85
CA SER A 76 16.05 -1.23 1.90
C SER A 76 14.98 -2.30 2.17
N LEU A 77 13.72 -1.88 2.33
CA LEU A 77 12.60 -2.80 2.54
C LEU A 77 12.37 -3.71 1.33
N GLU A 78 12.49 -3.19 0.11
CA GLU A 78 12.37 -3.99 -1.11
C GLU A 78 13.49 -5.03 -1.23
N ALA A 79 14.71 -4.72 -0.77
CA ALA A 79 15.81 -5.67 -0.73
C ALA A 79 15.56 -6.78 0.31
N GLU A 80 15.15 -6.41 1.51
CA GLU A 80 14.81 -7.38 2.58
C GLU A 80 13.67 -8.31 2.16
N VAL A 81 12.65 -7.79 1.48
CA VAL A 81 11.55 -8.62 0.94
C VAL A 81 12.04 -9.60 -0.12
N ARG A 82 13.03 -9.23 -0.95
CA ARG A 82 13.61 -10.17 -1.93
C ARG A 82 14.38 -11.28 -1.23
N GLU A 83 15.26 -10.92 -0.30
CA GLU A 83 16.05 -11.88 0.48
C GLU A 83 15.17 -12.86 1.27
N LEU A 84 14.14 -12.36 1.94
CA LEU A 84 13.20 -13.20 2.69
C LEU A 84 12.43 -14.17 1.77
N LYS A 85 12.13 -13.77 0.53
CA LYS A 85 11.48 -14.66 -0.45
C LYS A 85 12.42 -15.77 -0.92
N GLU A 86 13.66 -15.44 -1.25
CA GLU A 86 14.68 -16.44 -1.64
C GLU A 86 14.90 -17.46 -0.52
N LEU A 87 14.98 -17.00 0.74
CA LEU A 87 15.08 -17.87 1.90
C LEU A 87 13.84 -18.76 2.11
N LEU A 88 12.64 -18.28 1.75
CA LEU A 88 11.42 -19.06 1.84
C LEU A 88 11.42 -20.18 0.80
N ASP A 89 11.78 -19.85 -0.45
CA ASP A 89 11.86 -20.80 -1.55
C ASP A 89 12.86 -21.92 -1.23
N GLU A 90 14.05 -21.58 -0.73
CA GLU A 90 15.04 -22.58 -0.28
C GLU A 90 14.52 -23.49 0.85
N LYS A 91 13.72 -22.94 1.77
CA LYS A 91 13.17 -23.72 2.87
C LYS A 91 12.07 -24.65 2.40
N ASP A 92 11.25 -24.20 1.46
CA ASP A 92 10.21 -25.04 0.87
C ASP A 92 10.82 -26.22 0.09
N GLU A 93 11.89 -26.01 -0.67
CA GLU A 93 12.63 -27.09 -1.32
C GLU A 93 13.22 -28.11 -0.31
N LYS A 94 13.80 -27.62 0.79
CA LYS A 94 14.34 -28.47 1.86
C LYS A 94 13.23 -29.27 2.55
N ILE A 95 12.07 -28.66 2.80
CA ILE A 95 10.91 -29.33 3.39
C ILE A 95 10.40 -30.44 2.46
N ASP A 96 10.28 -30.17 1.15
CA ASP A 96 9.86 -31.16 0.17
C ASP A 96 10.84 -32.36 0.09
N MET A 97 12.15 -32.08 0.10
CA MET A 97 13.18 -33.12 0.13
C MET A 97 13.08 -34.00 1.40
N LEU A 98 12.93 -33.38 2.58
CA LEU A 98 12.77 -34.12 3.84
C LEU A 98 11.48 -34.95 3.86
N SER A 99 10.39 -34.42 3.34
CA SER A 99 9.11 -35.13 3.24
C SER A 99 9.20 -36.39 2.36
N LYS A 100 9.92 -36.29 1.22
CA LYS A 100 10.19 -37.44 0.33
C LYS A 100 11.02 -38.52 1.02
N LEU A 101 12.05 -38.15 1.78
CA LEU A 101 12.87 -39.10 2.55
C LEU A 101 12.06 -39.81 3.64
N HIS A 102 11.20 -39.07 4.36
CA HIS A 102 10.34 -39.64 5.40
C HIS A 102 9.31 -40.62 4.82
N SER A 103 8.76 -40.30 3.65
CA SER A 103 7.82 -41.16 2.92
C SER A 103 8.48 -42.44 2.41
N ALA A 104 9.71 -42.38 1.91
CA ALA A 104 10.48 -43.57 1.49
C ALA A 104 10.89 -44.47 2.68
N SER A 105 11.21 -43.85 3.82
CA SER A 105 11.58 -44.57 5.05
C SER A 105 10.37 -45.24 5.70
N SER A 106 9.20 -44.60 5.64
CA SER A 106 7.95 -45.21 6.12
C SER A 106 7.46 -46.31 5.17
N GLN A 107 7.55 -46.14 3.84
CA GLN A 107 7.22 -47.21 2.88
C GLN A 107 8.12 -48.45 3.01
N SER A 108 9.42 -48.28 3.26
CA SER A 108 10.33 -49.42 3.50
C SER A 108 10.09 -50.11 4.85
N ALA A 109 9.68 -49.38 5.89
CA ALA A 109 9.29 -49.97 7.18
C ALA A 109 7.98 -50.79 7.09
N PHE A 110 7.03 -50.41 6.23
CA PHE A 110 5.80 -51.19 5.99
C PHE A 110 6.02 -52.42 5.11
N GLN A 111 7.00 -52.41 4.19
CA GLN A 111 7.31 -53.55 3.32
C GLN A 111 8.23 -54.60 3.97
N ASN A 112 9.05 -54.22 4.96
CA ASN A 112 9.96 -55.12 5.68
C ASN A 112 9.40 -55.70 6.98
N SER A 113 8.09 -55.56 7.25
CA SER A 113 7.48 -56.33 8.34
C SER A 113 7.52 -57.83 8.00
N PRO A 114 8.12 -58.70 8.84
CA PRO A 114 8.16 -60.13 8.57
C PRO A 114 6.72 -60.67 8.50
N ARG A 115 6.30 -61.12 7.32
CA ARG A 115 5.01 -61.78 7.13
C ARG A 115 5.05 -63.09 7.94
N ARG A 116 4.31 -63.14 9.06
CA ARG A 116 4.15 -64.37 9.85
C ARG A 116 3.59 -65.47 8.94
N PRO A 117 4.17 -66.69 8.90
CA PRO A 117 3.61 -67.78 8.11
C PRO A 117 2.26 -68.18 8.71
N SER A 118 1.22 -68.23 7.89
CA SER A 118 -0.06 -68.86 8.24
C SER A 118 0.13 -70.37 8.23
N THR A 119 0.10 -71.00 9.40
CA THR A 119 -0.01 -72.45 9.53
C THR A 119 -1.46 -72.83 9.31
N ASP A 120 -1.81 -73.17 8.07
CA ASP A 120 -3.05 -73.88 7.77
C ASP A 120 -2.88 -75.35 8.19
N THR A 121 -3.59 -75.73 9.26
CA THR A 121 -3.69 -77.11 9.75
C THR A 121 -4.85 -77.78 9.02
N PRO A 122 -4.66 -78.90 8.29
CA PRO A 122 -5.77 -79.60 7.67
C PRO A 122 -6.42 -80.56 8.67
N ALA A 123 -7.75 -80.61 8.67
CA ALA A 123 -8.57 -81.65 9.28
C ALA A 123 -9.57 -82.17 8.24
#